data_AF-I0TDC5-F1
#
_entry.id   AF-I0TDC5-F1
#
_cell.length_a   1.000
_cell.length_b   1.000
_cell.length_c   1.000
_cell.angle_alpha   90.00
_cell.angle_beta   90.00
_cell.angle_gamma   90.00
#
_symmetry.space_group_name_H-M   'P 1'
#
loop_
_entity.id
_entity.type
_entity.pdbx_description
1 polymer ?
#
loop_
_entity_poly.entity_id
_entity_poly.type
_entity_poly.pdbx_seq_one_letter_code
_entity_poly.pdbx_strand_id
1 'polypeptide(L)'
;MEQEKVNQLLMMMGSKIPSESIPMVRDRLLKSDMSESDFLILVNGMKDPTLSLILSILVGVLGVDRFYIGDVGLGIGKLLTFGGCYIWALVDIFLIMGATKEKNLELLLTHIH
;
A
#
# COMPACT_ATOMS: atom_id res chain seq x y z
N MET A 1 -21.52 5.58 -8.43
CA MET A 1 -20.92 4.98 -9.67
C MET A 1 -21.71 3.75 -10.13
N GLU A 2 -21.62 3.36 -11.40
CA GLU A 2 -22.22 2.09 -11.89
C GLU A 2 -21.48 0.87 -11.34
N GLN A 3 -22.20 -0.22 -11.03
CA GLN A 3 -21.62 -1.41 -10.39
C GLN A 3 -20.51 -2.07 -11.23
N GLU A 4 -20.67 -2.09 -12.55
CA GLU A 4 -19.69 -2.69 -13.46
C GLU A 4 -18.34 -1.96 -13.38
N LYS A 5 -18.37 -0.63 -13.32
CA LYS A 5 -17.18 0.20 -13.19
C LYS A 5 -16.49 0.02 -11.84
N VAL A 6 -17.28 -0.02 -10.76
CA VAL A 6 -16.74 -0.32 -9.43
C VAL A 6 -16.03 -1.67 -9.41
N ASN A 7 -16.58 -2.68 -10.08
CA ASN A 7 -15.93 -3.98 -10.18
C ASN A 7 -14.61 -3.92 -10.97
N GLN A 8 -14.58 -3.21 -12.10
CA GLN A 8 -13.33 -3.01 -12.87
C GLN A 8 -12.25 -2.31 -12.03
N LEU A 9 -12.63 -1.27 -11.31
CA LEU A 9 -11.75 -0.52 -10.42
C LEU A 9 -11.21 -1.41 -9.29
N LEU A 10 -12.07 -2.22 -8.66
CA LEU A 10 -11.65 -3.19 -7.65
C LEU A 10 -10.68 -4.24 -8.23
N MET A 11 -10.87 -4.67 -9.47
CA MET A 11 -9.94 -5.59 -10.14
C MET A 11 -8.55 -4.96 -10.34
N MET A 12 -8.49 -3.67 -10.67
CA MET A 12 -7.21 -2.96 -10.85
C MET A 12 -6.42 -2.80 -9.54
N MET A 13 -7.11 -2.68 -8.41
CA MET A 13 -6.47 -2.47 -7.10
C MET A 13 -6.43 -3.69 -6.19
N GLY A 14 -7.10 -4.79 -6.53
CA GLY A 14 -7.33 -5.91 -5.62
C GLY A 14 -6.05 -6.54 -5.03
N SER A 15 -4.95 -6.53 -5.78
CA SER A 15 -3.64 -6.99 -5.28
C SER A 15 -2.93 -5.97 -4.38
N LYS A 16 -3.30 -4.68 -4.48
CA LYS A 16 -2.68 -3.54 -3.80
C LYS A 16 -3.36 -3.16 -2.48
N ILE A 17 -4.55 -3.68 -2.18
CA ILE A 17 -5.29 -3.44 -0.93
C ILE A 17 -5.49 -4.75 -0.14
N PRO A 18 -5.83 -4.67 1.17
CA PRO A 18 -6.16 -5.84 1.96
C PRO A 18 -7.44 -6.51 1.45
N SER A 19 -7.47 -7.84 1.38
CA SER A 19 -8.61 -8.59 0.83
C SER A 19 -9.88 -8.44 1.68
N GLU A 20 -9.70 -8.27 2.97
CA GLU A 20 -10.75 -8.08 3.98
C GLU A 20 -11.46 -6.74 3.85
N SER A 21 -10.80 -5.73 3.25
CA SER A 21 -11.38 -4.39 3.08
C SER A 21 -12.14 -4.22 1.76
N ILE A 22 -12.06 -5.20 0.83
CA ILE A 22 -12.73 -5.15 -0.48
C ILE A 22 -14.24 -4.86 -0.35
N PRO A 23 -15.01 -5.52 0.54
CA PRO A 23 -16.44 -5.22 0.67
C PRO A 23 -16.71 -3.78 1.13
N MET A 24 -15.88 -3.25 2.04
CA MET A 24 -15.99 -1.88 2.53
C MET A 24 -15.64 -0.86 1.44
N VAL A 25 -14.52 -1.08 0.73
CA VAL A 25 -14.09 -0.22 -0.37
C VAL A 25 -15.17 -0.19 -1.46
N ARG A 26 -15.78 -1.33 -1.79
CA ARG A 26 -16.91 -1.40 -2.73
C ARG A 26 -18.07 -0.50 -2.32
N ASP A 27 -18.51 -0.57 -1.05
CA ASP A 27 -19.61 0.26 -0.56
C ASP A 27 -19.28 1.76 -0.62
N ARG A 28 -18.04 2.13 -0.26
CA ARG A 28 -17.55 3.51 -0.36
C ARG A 28 -17.51 4.01 -1.80
N LEU A 29 -17.03 3.20 -2.74
CA LEU A 29 -17.01 3.54 -4.17
C LEU A 29 -18.39 3.74 -4.78
N LEU A 30 -19.38 2.98 -4.31
CA LEU A 30 -20.74 3.14 -4.79
C LEU A 30 -21.36 4.47 -4.34
N LYS A 31 -20.99 4.92 -3.14
CA LYS A 31 -21.51 6.13 -2.48
C LYS A 31 -20.70 7.40 -2.78
N SER A 32 -19.50 7.28 -3.30
CA SER A 32 -18.64 8.43 -3.58
C SER A 32 -19.06 9.18 -4.83
N ASP A 33 -18.99 10.52 -4.76
CA ASP A 33 -19.25 11.44 -5.87
C ASP A 33 -18.01 11.69 -6.76
N MET A 34 -16.88 11.02 -6.47
CA MET A 34 -15.63 11.18 -7.22
C MET A 34 -15.77 10.82 -8.70
N SER A 35 -15.08 11.59 -9.55
CA SER A 35 -14.92 11.27 -10.96
C SER A 35 -14.05 10.02 -11.16
N GLU A 36 -14.32 9.27 -12.22
CA GLU A 36 -13.54 8.09 -12.63
C GLU A 36 -12.06 8.43 -12.89
N SER A 37 -11.79 9.62 -13.44
CA SER A 37 -10.44 10.13 -13.68
C SER A 37 -9.64 10.26 -12.39
N ASP A 38 -10.26 10.84 -11.36
CA ASP A 38 -9.63 11.16 -10.09
C ASP A 38 -9.31 9.85 -9.34
N PHE A 39 -10.21 8.90 -9.48
CA PHE A 39 -9.99 7.55 -8.98
C PHE A 39 -8.84 6.84 -9.72
N LEU A 40 -8.78 6.93 -11.04
CA LEU A 40 -7.70 6.29 -11.80
C LEU A 40 -6.33 6.88 -11.44
N ILE A 41 -6.27 8.19 -11.19
CA ILE A 41 -5.07 8.86 -10.67
C ILE A 41 -4.70 8.31 -9.28
N LEU A 42 -5.67 8.16 -8.38
CA LEU A 42 -5.47 7.59 -7.04
C LEU A 42 -4.93 6.16 -7.10
N VAL A 43 -5.52 5.30 -7.95
CA VAL A 43 -5.10 3.89 -8.14
C VAL A 43 -3.67 3.80 -8.68
N ASN A 44 -3.31 4.69 -9.59
CA ASN A 44 -1.97 4.74 -10.14
C ASN A 44 -0.94 5.22 -9.10
N GLY A 45 -1.36 6.03 -8.14
CA GLY A 45 -0.52 6.46 -7.00
C GLY A 45 -0.23 5.36 -5.97
N MET A 46 -1.04 4.31 -5.92
CA MET A 46 -0.87 3.21 -4.95
C MET A 46 0.40 2.41 -5.23
N LYS A 47 1.13 2.13 -4.15
CA LYS A 47 2.39 1.38 -4.17
C LYS A 47 2.14 -0.10 -4.41
N ASP A 48 3.09 -0.77 -5.05
CA ASP A 48 2.97 -2.21 -5.31
C ASP A 48 3.54 -3.01 -4.12
N PRO A 49 2.75 -3.89 -3.48
CA PRO A 49 3.23 -4.71 -2.36
C PRO A 49 4.37 -5.67 -2.75
N THR A 50 4.36 -6.17 -3.98
CA THR A 50 5.41 -7.05 -4.51
C THR A 50 6.71 -6.28 -4.72
N LEU A 51 6.65 -5.07 -5.28
CA LEU A 51 7.83 -4.21 -5.38
C LEU A 51 8.38 -3.84 -3.99
N SER A 52 7.51 -3.58 -3.02
CA SER A 52 7.91 -3.31 -1.64
C SER A 52 8.64 -4.50 -1.02
N LEU A 53 8.17 -5.73 -1.28
CA LEU A 53 8.84 -6.97 -0.88
C LEU A 53 10.20 -7.14 -1.55
N ILE A 54 10.29 -6.91 -2.86
CA ILE A 54 11.56 -6.99 -3.61
C ILE A 54 12.58 -5.99 -3.05
N LEU A 55 12.15 -4.75 -2.76
CA LEU A 55 12.97 -3.74 -2.10
C LEU A 55 13.42 -4.20 -0.70
N SER A 56 12.53 -4.83 0.08
CA SER A 56 12.88 -5.37 1.40
C SER A 56 13.95 -6.46 1.32
N ILE A 57 13.90 -7.33 0.31
CA ILE A 57 14.88 -8.42 0.14
C ILE A 57 16.24 -7.88 -0.32
N LEU A 58 16.26 -6.95 -1.28
CA LEU A 58 17.50 -6.46 -1.89
C LEU A 58 18.20 -5.39 -1.04
N VAL A 59 17.42 -4.47 -0.47
CA VAL A 59 17.91 -3.22 0.16
C VAL A 59 17.22 -2.92 1.50
N GLY A 60 16.50 -3.87 2.09
CA GLY A 60 15.76 -3.67 3.35
C GLY A 60 16.63 -3.44 4.59
N VAL A 61 17.91 -3.86 4.56
CA VAL A 61 18.90 -3.56 5.62
C VAL A 61 19.17 -2.04 5.72
N LEU A 62 19.06 -1.32 4.60
CA LEU A 62 19.18 0.14 4.54
C LEU A 62 17.84 0.85 4.83
N GLY A 63 16.74 0.11 5.01
CA GLY A 63 15.41 0.66 5.26
C GLY A 63 14.70 1.26 4.04
N VAL A 64 15.19 0.99 2.82
CA VAL A 64 14.62 1.52 1.56
C VAL A 64 13.19 1.05 1.32
N ASP A 65 12.86 -0.16 1.75
CA ASP A 65 11.51 -0.71 1.78
C ASP A 65 10.53 0.18 2.57
N ARG A 66 10.94 0.64 3.75
CA ARG A 66 10.14 1.52 4.62
C ARG A 66 10.05 2.94 4.05
N PHE A 67 11.14 3.46 3.48
CA PHE A 67 11.10 4.74 2.77
C PHE A 67 10.16 4.73 1.57
N TYR A 68 10.07 3.62 0.83
CA TYR A 68 9.19 3.49 -0.33
C TYR A 68 7.70 3.61 0.01
N ILE A 69 7.29 3.05 1.16
CA ILE A 69 5.90 3.09 1.64
C ILE A 69 5.58 4.35 2.48
N GLY A 70 6.56 5.22 2.72
CA GLY A 70 6.39 6.48 3.47
C GLY A 70 6.67 6.36 4.98
N ASP A 71 7.10 5.21 5.48
CA ASP A 71 7.48 5.00 6.88
C ASP A 71 8.92 5.47 7.15
N VAL A 72 9.16 6.78 6.99
CA VAL A 72 10.48 7.39 7.09
C VAL A 72 11.10 7.21 8.49
N GLY A 73 10.29 7.28 9.55
CA GLY A 73 10.76 7.11 10.93
C GLY A 73 11.37 5.72 11.18
N LEU A 74 10.72 4.65 10.70
CA LEU A 74 11.23 3.29 10.80
C LEU A 74 12.48 3.08 9.93
N GLY A 75 12.50 3.67 8.74
CA GLY A 75 13.69 3.66 7.88
C GLY A 75 14.91 4.31 8.54
N ILE A 76 14.74 5.47 9.17
CA ILE A 76 15.81 6.15 9.93
C ILE A 76 16.23 5.31 11.14
N GLY A 77 15.29 4.69 11.86
CA GLY A 77 15.58 3.80 12.98
C GLY A 77 16.48 2.62 12.58
N LYS A 78 16.24 2.02 11.41
CA LYS A 78 17.12 0.98 10.84
C LYS A 78 18.53 1.52 10.57
N LEU A 79 18.66 2.71 10.00
CA LEU A 79 19.96 3.31 9.71
C LEU A 79 20.76 3.59 10.99
N LEU A 80 20.11 4.14 12.02
CA LEU A 80 20.75 4.42 13.31
C LEU A 80 21.19 3.15 14.05
N THR A 81 20.50 2.04 13.82
CA THR A 81 20.84 0.72 14.39
C THR A 81 21.78 -0.11 13.51
N PHE A 82 22.39 0.49 12.46
CA PHE A 82 23.21 -0.22 11.47
C PHE A 82 22.48 -1.44 10.84
N GLY A 83 21.18 -1.31 10.57
CA GLY A 83 20.37 -2.35 9.97
C GLY A 83 20.05 -3.52 10.91
N GLY A 84 20.29 -3.37 12.22
CA GLY A 84 19.83 -4.28 13.26
C GLY A 84 20.25 -5.74 13.06
N CYS A 85 21.49 -5.98 12.61
CA CYS A 85 22.08 -7.31 12.41
C CYS A 85 21.20 -8.26 11.56
N TYR A 86 20.61 -7.78 10.46
CA TYR A 86 19.69 -8.53 9.56
C TYR A 86 18.35 -8.98 10.17
N ILE A 87 18.19 -8.97 11.50
CA ILE A 87 16.94 -9.38 12.17
C ILE A 87 15.79 -8.47 11.72
N TRP A 88 16.05 -7.16 11.61
CA TRP A 88 15.06 -6.19 11.12
C TRP A 88 14.62 -6.52 9.69
N ALA A 89 15.56 -6.73 8.77
CA ALA A 89 15.25 -7.08 7.39
C ALA A 89 14.45 -8.39 7.28
N LEU A 90 14.73 -9.39 8.13
CA LEU A 90 13.96 -10.64 8.18
C LEU A 90 12.51 -10.43 8.62
N VAL A 91 12.27 -9.60 9.63
CA VAL A 91 10.92 -9.29 10.10
C VAL A 91 10.16 -8.49 9.03
N ASP A 92 10.83 -7.56 8.35
CA ASP A 92 10.20 -6.74 7.31
C ASP A 92 9.74 -7.52 6.10
N ILE A 93 10.44 -8.59 5.70
CA ILE A 93 10.01 -9.45 4.59
C ILE A 93 8.56 -9.96 4.80
N PHE A 94 8.16 -10.24 6.05
CA PHE A 94 6.80 -10.67 6.36
C PHE A 94 5.82 -9.51 6.56
N LEU A 95 6.28 -8.38 7.10
CA LEU A 95 5.41 -7.25 7.44
C LEU A 95 5.16 -6.28 6.28
N ILE A 96 6.12 -6.11 5.36
CA ILE A 96 6.12 -5.03 4.38
C ILE A 96 4.93 -5.13 3.42
N MET A 97 4.55 -6.34 2.99
CA MET A 97 3.41 -6.52 2.09
C MET A 97 2.10 -6.07 2.72
N GLY A 98 1.89 -6.39 4.00
CA GLY A 98 0.71 -5.95 4.76
C GLY A 98 0.72 -4.44 4.93
N ALA A 99 1.84 -3.88 5.37
CA ALA A 99 2.02 -2.44 5.56
C ALA A 99 1.77 -1.65 4.27
N THR A 100 2.28 -2.10 3.11
CA THR A 100 2.01 -1.45 1.82
C THR A 100 0.52 -1.44 1.50
N LYS A 101 -0.17 -2.58 1.73
CA LYS A 101 -1.61 -2.69 1.48
C LYS A 101 -2.44 -1.79 2.40
N GLU A 102 -2.10 -1.75 3.68
CA GLU A 102 -2.75 -0.86 4.65
C GLU A 102 -2.57 0.62 4.28
N LYS A 103 -1.36 1.03 3.89
CA LYS A 103 -1.09 2.40 3.44
C LYS A 103 -1.88 2.77 2.18
N ASN A 104 -1.98 1.86 1.22
CA ASN A 104 -2.82 2.07 0.03
C ASN A 104 -4.30 2.21 0.38
N LEU A 105 -4.79 1.42 1.35
CA LEU A 105 -6.17 1.52 1.84
C LEU A 105 -6.42 2.85 2.55
N GLU A 106 -5.50 3.31 3.39
CA GLU A 106 -5.58 4.60 4.08
C GLU A 106 -5.65 5.77 3.08
N LEU A 107 -4.77 5.76 2.07
CA LEU A 107 -4.79 6.74 0.98
C LEU A 107 -6.14 6.76 0.26
N LEU A 108 -6.70 5.57 0.00
CA LEU A 108 -7.97 5.41 -0.67
C LEU A 108 -9.12 6.00 0.17
N LEU A 109 -9.22 5.62 1.44
CA LEU A 109 -10.28 6.09 2.33
C LEU A 109 -10.20 7.59 2.64
N THR A 110 -9.01 8.17 2.58
CA THR A 110 -8.82 9.61 2.80
C THR A 110 -9.32 10.45 1.62
N HIS A 111 -9.26 9.91 0.40
CA HIS A 111 -9.67 10.65 -0.81
C HIS A 111 -11.12 10.36 -1.22
N ILE A 112 -11.67 9.20 -0.83
CA ILE A 112 -13.04 8.82 -1.12
C ILE A 112 -13.95 9.27 0.02
N HIS A 113 -14.63 10.39 -0.18
CA HIS A 113 -15.71 10.88 0.68
C HIS A 113 -17.07 10.36 0.24
#